data_AF-A0A7S0YZ78-F1
#
_entry.id   AF-A0A7S0YZ78-F1
#
_cell.length_a   1.000
_cell.length_b   1.000
_cell.length_c   1.000
_cell.angle_alpha   90.00
_cell.angle_beta   90.00
_cell.angle_gamma   90.00
#
_symmetry.space_group_name_H-M   'P 1'
#
loop_
_entity.id
_entity.type
_entity.pdbx_description
1 polymer ?
#
loop_
_entity_poly.entity_id
_entity_poly.type
_entity_poly.pdbx_seq_one_letter_code
_entity_poly.pdbx_strand_id
1 'polypeptide(L)'
;TIQIILISAEKPKIFRQILLKDLDKLITLKIRVFSVSRIRIKLGIIRKSIYKNKNYETLFINSQTIGSYPLEKFSDKSSNSEKKIILTQSDFVDYQIIKAKDWFEEKNAETNLGFFYLIIERDLVGKIFPGKLFNITGVFMMNNFFFKKKEKNSNKKTIVHVLGFQKCLEDFNLTILKKEYIFDESFLKFIQSKNLYNWIISSICPDIFGHNQIKAGLAVLLFGRNEKTLNTFTMFSRNINMLLIGNNSALKSSLFAFIKKLKFFASNDSYLKKIFKEFDLFKKNQSPSEFFSSKIDETKKKKKIICIDELDKISPIEIQKILDYIEKGGNFIYKKEKRETGVSVLAGINERYLKKFEISQKEKGIPRLNYFSKFDLIFQTKEKADKTQDKKIARFYFNSQKKNKKLSLEFYELNRISFEMLKKYLYFASSHSNPIFSENAFQVLRNAYLFMRINFKKQKEKNKIFLSPISIYQLESLILVSESLGKMKMAEKITSLEVLEAVNLFQKRFSI
;
A
#
# COMPACT_ATOMS: atom_id res chain seq x y z
N THR A 1 -15.41 31.45 -6.43
CA THR A 1 -15.55 30.84 -7.77
C THR A 1 -15.71 29.34 -7.60
N ILE A 2 -16.68 28.70 -8.28
CA ILE A 2 -16.89 27.25 -8.20
C ILE A 2 -16.11 26.61 -9.34
N GLN A 3 -15.27 25.61 -9.05
CA GLN A 3 -14.59 24.81 -10.07
C GLN A 3 -15.26 23.43 -10.16
N ILE A 4 -15.78 23.12 -11.34
CA ILE A 4 -16.36 21.80 -11.63
C ILE A 4 -15.23 20.85 -12.01
N ILE A 5 -15.11 19.73 -11.29
CA ILE A 5 -14.13 18.68 -11.59
C ILE A 5 -14.83 17.60 -12.41
N LEU A 6 -14.39 17.41 -13.65
CA LEU A 6 -14.92 16.34 -14.50
C LEU A 6 -14.19 15.03 -14.20
N ILE A 7 -14.94 13.94 -14.08
CA ILE A 7 -14.40 12.59 -13.96
C ILE A 7 -15.19 11.71 -14.93
N SER A 8 -14.50 11.14 -15.91
CA SER A 8 -15.11 10.27 -16.91
C SER A 8 -14.77 8.80 -16.62
N ALA A 9 -15.73 7.92 -16.88
CA ALA A 9 -15.58 6.48 -16.85
C ALA A 9 -15.27 5.87 -18.23
N GLU A 10 -15.11 6.71 -19.26
CA GLU A 10 -14.76 6.26 -20.61
C GLU A 10 -13.40 5.56 -20.65
N LYS A 11 -13.23 4.67 -21.64
CA LYS A 11 -11.98 3.95 -21.83
C LYS A 11 -10.88 4.96 -22.22
N PRO A 12 -9.75 5.02 -21.49
CA PRO A 12 -8.68 5.94 -21.79
C PRO A 12 -8.08 5.66 -23.18
N LYS A 13 -7.89 6.73 -23.97
CA LYS A 13 -7.18 6.68 -25.25
C LYS A 13 -5.68 6.60 -25.03
N ILE A 14 -4.95 6.05 -26.00
CA ILE A 14 -3.49 6.06 -26.04
C ILE A 14 -3.04 7.43 -26.60
N PHE A 15 -2.06 8.08 -25.97
CA PHE A 15 -1.62 9.43 -26.33
C PHE A 15 -1.17 9.53 -27.80
N ARG A 16 -0.47 8.51 -28.32
CA ARG A 16 -0.05 8.44 -29.73
C ARG A 16 -1.21 8.33 -30.72
N GLN A 17 -2.38 7.86 -30.28
CA GLN A 17 -3.57 7.77 -31.13
C GLN A 17 -4.34 9.10 -31.22
N ILE A 18 -3.94 10.12 -30.43
CA ILE A 18 -4.55 11.45 -30.49
C ILE A 18 -4.11 12.13 -31.78
N LEU A 19 -5.09 12.47 -32.62
CA LEU A 19 -4.89 13.16 -33.89
C LEU A 19 -5.25 14.64 -33.77
N LEU A 20 -4.93 15.43 -34.80
CA LEU A 20 -5.38 16.83 -34.90
C LEU A 20 -6.92 16.98 -34.85
N LYS A 21 -7.68 15.92 -35.19
CA LYS A 21 -9.15 15.88 -35.08
C LYS A 21 -9.66 15.92 -33.63
N ASP A 22 -8.79 15.64 -32.67
CA ASP A 22 -9.09 15.65 -31.24
C ASP A 22 -8.69 16.98 -30.56
N LEU A 23 -8.24 17.98 -31.33
CA LEU A 23 -8.01 19.34 -30.83
C LEU A 23 -9.29 19.95 -30.26
N ASP A 24 -9.13 20.61 -29.11
CA ASP A 24 -10.19 21.27 -28.34
C ASP A 24 -11.33 20.33 -27.89
N LYS A 25 -11.13 19.01 -27.98
CA LYS A 25 -12.06 18.00 -27.48
C LYS A 25 -11.63 17.47 -26.11
N LEU A 26 -12.64 17.00 -25.37
CA LEU A 26 -12.43 16.27 -24.13
C LEU A 26 -11.82 14.90 -24.42
N ILE A 27 -10.74 14.58 -23.73
CA ILE A 27 -10.05 13.30 -23.82
C ILE A 27 -9.80 12.73 -22.43
N THR A 28 -9.85 11.40 -22.35
CA THR A 28 -9.47 10.62 -21.18
C THR A 28 -8.16 9.90 -21.44
N LEU A 29 -7.15 10.11 -20.60
CA LEU A 29 -5.84 9.48 -20.70
C LEU A 29 -5.48 8.76 -19.41
N LYS A 30 -4.79 7.62 -19.53
CA LYS A 30 -4.21 6.91 -18.38
C LYS A 30 -2.70 7.09 -18.39
N ILE A 31 -2.19 7.80 -17.39
CA ILE A 31 -0.82 8.31 -17.43
C ILE A 31 -0.02 7.87 -16.20
N ARG A 32 1.30 7.76 -16.38
CA ARG A 32 2.27 7.73 -15.28
C ARG A 32 2.99 9.06 -15.18
N VAL A 33 2.94 9.67 -14.01
CA VAL A 33 3.58 10.97 -13.75
C VAL A 33 5.08 10.77 -13.62
N PHE A 34 5.87 11.47 -14.41
CA PHE A 34 7.33 11.41 -14.34
C PHE A 34 7.89 12.51 -13.42
N SER A 35 7.50 13.77 -13.67
CA SER A 35 7.89 14.91 -12.84
C SER A 35 6.78 15.95 -12.79
N VAL A 36 6.76 16.73 -11.71
CA VAL A 36 5.81 17.81 -11.45
C VAL A 36 6.62 19.08 -11.19
N SER A 37 6.26 20.19 -11.84
CA SER A 37 6.92 21.47 -11.59
C SER A 37 6.57 22.02 -10.21
N ARG A 38 7.40 22.94 -9.71
CA ARG A 38 6.99 23.80 -8.57
C ARG A 38 5.71 24.56 -8.94
N ILE A 39 4.91 24.90 -7.92
CA ILE A 39 3.72 25.73 -8.08
C ILE A 39 4.16 27.08 -8.62
N ARG A 40 3.53 27.53 -9.70
CA ARG A 40 3.76 28.84 -10.32
C ARG A 40 2.44 29.59 -10.36
N ILE A 41 2.53 30.90 -10.46
CA ILE A 41 1.38 31.79 -10.51
C ILE A 41 1.31 32.39 -11.91
N LYS A 42 0.11 32.37 -12.52
CA LYS A 42 -0.18 33.08 -13.77
C LYS A 42 -1.25 34.15 -13.55
N LEU A 43 -1.23 35.19 -14.38
CA LEU A 43 -2.30 36.18 -14.41
C LEU A 43 -3.51 35.60 -15.16
N GLY A 44 -4.68 35.64 -14.52
CA GLY A 44 -5.96 35.19 -15.08
C GLY A 44 -6.84 36.34 -15.58
N ILE A 45 -6.82 37.48 -14.90
CA ILE A 45 -7.64 38.67 -15.24
C ILE A 45 -6.72 39.89 -15.22
N ILE A 46 -6.88 40.82 -16.17
CA ILE A 46 -6.21 42.13 -16.11
C ILE A 46 -7.26 43.22 -15.95
N ARG A 47 -7.17 43.98 -14.86
CA ARG A 47 -7.97 45.19 -14.68
C ARG A 47 -7.13 46.40 -15.07
N LYS A 48 -7.66 47.23 -15.96
CA LYS A 48 -7.02 48.45 -16.44
C LYS A 48 -7.77 49.66 -15.89
N SER A 49 -7.05 50.59 -15.29
CA SER A 49 -7.61 51.88 -14.87
C SER A 49 -7.06 53.00 -15.76
N ILE A 50 -7.93 53.90 -16.22
CA ILE A 50 -7.56 55.09 -16.99
C ILE A 50 -7.68 56.30 -16.04
N TYR A 51 -6.63 57.11 -15.88
CA TYR A 51 -6.61 58.18 -14.87
C TYR A 51 -7.52 59.39 -15.15
N LYS A 52 -8.10 59.51 -16.35
CA LYS A 52 -8.89 60.69 -16.73
C LYS A 52 -10.37 60.61 -16.39
N ASN A 53 -10.93 59.41 -16.42
CA ASN A 53 -12.28 59.11 -15.96
C ASN A 53 -12.11 58.00 -14.93
N LYS A 54 -12.66 58.09 -13.72
CA LYS A 54 -12.62 57.04 -12.67
C LYS A 54 -13.39 55.76 -13.08
N ASN A 55 -13.29 55.36 -14.34
CA ASN A 55 -13.91 54.20 -14.93
C ASN A 55 -12.84 53.10 -15.02
N TYR A 56 -13.15 51.95 -14.43
CA TYR A 56 -12.33 50.75 -14.52
C TYR A 56 -12.77 49.95 -15.73
N GLU A 57 -11.84 49.66 -16.65
CA GLU A 57 -12.07 48.70 -17.72
C GLU A 57 -11.45 47.36 -17.31
N THR A 58 -12.29 46.35 -17.11
CA THR A 58 -11.81 44.98 -16.82
C THR A 58 -11.64 44.21 -18.12
N LEU A 59 -10.39 43.85 -18.45
CA LEU A 59 -10.08 43.03 -19.61
C LEU A 59 -9.91 41.57 -19.17
N PHE A 60 -10.70 40.67 -19.76
CA PHE A 60 -10.52 39.25 -19.56
C PHE A 60 -9.44 38.75 -20.52
N ILE A 61 -8.34 38.24 -19.98
CA ILE A 61 -7.38 37.49 -20.79
C ILE A 61 -7.95 36.10 -20.99
N ASN A 62 -8.18 35.72 -22.24
CA ASN A 62 -8.40 34.32 -22.57
C ASN A 62 -7.10 33.56 -22.34
N SER A 63 -7.15 32.61 -21.41
CA SER A 63 -6.02 31.84 -20.87
C SER A 63 -5.30 30.94 -21.89
N GLN A 64 -5.76 30.91 -23.14
CA GLN A 64 -5.23 30.06 -24.21
C GLN A 64 -3.94 30.60 -24.84
N THR A 65 -3.64 31.89 -24.68
CA THR A 65 -2.43 32.52 -25.21
C THR A 65 -1.57 33.06 -24.07
N ILE A 66 -0.49 32.34 -23.75
CA ILE A 66 0.60 32.82 -22.86
C ILE A 66 1.65 33.60 -23.68
N GLY A 67 1.26 34.07 -24.87
CA GLY A 67 2.00 35.03 -25.66
C GLY A 67 1.63 36.44 -25.25
N SER A 68 2.58 37.37 -25.34
CA SER A 68 2.33 38.79 -25.24
C SER A 68 1.18 39.17 -26.17
N TYR A 69 0.04 39.56 -25.63
CA TYR A 69 -0.94 40.29 -26.42
C TYR A 69 -0.21 41.52 -26.97
N PRO A 70 -0.25 41.79 -28.29
CA PRO A 70 -0.08 43.16 -28.70
C PRO A 70 -1.22 43.88 -28.00
N LEU A 71 -0.90 44.79 -27.08
CA LEU A 71 -1.84 45.84 -26.73
C LEU A 71 -2.18 46.50 -28.06
N GLU A 72 -3.27 46.08 -28.70
CA GLU A 72 -3.81 46.80 -29.84
C GLU A 72 -3.91 48.24 -29.37
N LYS A 73 -3.17 49.10 -30.07
CA LYS A 73 -3.17 50.52 -29.85
C LYS A 73 -4.59 50.98 -30.18
N PHE A 74 -5.48 50.95 -29.19
CA PHE A 74 -6.64 51.82 -29.16
C PHE A 74 -6.07 53.24 -29.04
N SER A 75 -5.79 53.80 -30.20
CA SER A 75 -5.38 55.18 -30.39
C SER A 75 -6.63 56.04 -30.34
N ASP A 76 -7.08 56.36 -29.13
CA ASP A 76 -7.73 57.65 -28.97
C ASP A 76 -6.62 58.69 -29.08
N LYS A 77 -6.57 59.34 -30.25
CA LYS A 77 -5.78 60.55 -30.49
C LYS A 77 -6.38 61.71 -29.71
N SER A 78 -6.43 61.59 -28.40
CA SER A 78 -6.61 62.71 -27.50
C SER A 78 -6.23 62.25 -26.11
N SER A 79 -5.14 62.85 -25.64
CA SER A 79 -4.78 62.99 -24.23
C SER A 79 -3.80 61.93 -23.69
N ASN A 80 -2.62 62.41 -23.26
CA ASN A 80 -1.66 61.68 -22.41
C ASN A 80 -2.37 61.20 -21.15
N SER A 81 -2.95 60.00 -21.16
CA SER A 81 -3.49 59.34 -19.98
C SER A 81 -2.52 58.21 -19.61
N GLU A 82 -1.85 58.31 -18.48
CA GLU A 82 -1.10 57.19 -17.91
C GLU A 82 -2.08 56.04 -17.65
N LYS A 83 -1.82 54.88 -18.27
CA LYS A 83 -2.59 53.66 -18.06
C LYS A 83 -1.88 52.86 -16.97
N LYS A 84 -2.45 52.77 -15.76
CA LYS A 84 -1.93 51.85 -14.72
C LYS A 84 -2.74 50.56 -14.72
N ILE A 85 -2.01 49.46 -14.57
CA ILE A 85 -2.57 48.13 -14.36
C ILE A 85 -2.67 47.93 -12.86
N ILE A 86 -3.87 47.68 -12.36
CA ILE A 86 -4.10 47.38 -10.95
C ILE A 86 -4.23 45.87 -10.84
N LEU A 87 -3.28 45.24 -10.16
CA LEU A 87 -3.29 43.81 -9.88
C LEU A 87 -3.73 43.59 -8.43
N THR A 88 -4.75 42.77 -8.26
CA THR A 88 -5.26 42.30 -6.98
C THR A 88 -4.95 40.81 -6.81
N GLN A 89 -4.96 40.30 -5.58
CA GLN A 89 -4.70 38.87 -5.33
C GLN A 89 -5.67 37.94 -6.08
N SER A 90 -6.90 38.40 -6.34
CA SER A 90 -7.91 37.66 -7.11
C SER A 90 -7.59 37.49 -8.60
N ASP A 91 -6.60 38.23 -9.11
CA ASP A 91 -6.23 38.21 -10.52
C ASP A 91 -5.21 37.11 -10.85
N PHE A 92 -4.71 36.42 -9.83
CA PHE A 92 -3.71 35.38 -9.94
C PHE A 92 -4.32 33.98 -9.85
N VAL A 93 -3.80 33.07 -10.66
CA VAL A 93 -4.20 31.66 -10.71
C VAL A 93 -2.97 30.79 -10.58
N ASP A 94 -2.99 29.88 -9.60
CA ASP A 94 -1.96 28.86 -9.46
C ASP A 94 -2.02 27.87 -10.60
N TYR A 95 -0.85 27.52 -11.14
CA TYR A 95 -0.71 26.48 -12.15
C TYR A 95 0.55 25.63 -11.93
N GLN A 96 0.49 24.40 -12.42
CA GLN A 96 1.60 23.46 -12.46
C GLN A 96 1.68 22.77 -13.81
N ILE A 97 2.91 22.48 -14.23
CA ILE A 97 3.19 21.71 -15.44
C ILE A 97 3.64 20.32 -15.01
N ILE A 98 3.02 19.31 -15.59
CA ILE A 98 3.32 17.91 -15.30
C ILE A 98 3.89 17.26 -16.55
N LYS A 99 5.01 16.57 -16.38
CA LYS A 99 5.61 15.72 -17.41
C LYS A 99 5.16 14.28 -17.17
N ALA A 100 4.50 13.68 -18.15
CA ALA A 100 3.91 12.36 -18.03
C ALA A 100 4.28 11.44 -19.20
N LYS A 101 4.11 10.14 -18.97
CA LYS A 101 4.17 9.08 -19.97
C LYS A 101 2.83 8.33 -20.03
N ASP A 102 2.51 7.76 -21.17
CA ASP A 102 1.36 6.88 -21.31
C ASP A 102 1.63 5.54 -20.61
N TRP A 103 0.65 5.06 -19.83
CA TRP A 103 0.74 3.79 -19.14
C TRP A 103 0.71 2.58 -20.08
N PHE A 104 -0.09 2.62 -21.15
CA PHE A 104 -0.19 1.50 -22.07
C PHE A 104 1.10 1.29 -22.84
N GLU A 105 1.77 2.37 -23.23
CA GLU A 105 3.03 2.28 -23.96
C GLU A 105 4.19 1.84 -23.05
N GLU A 106 4.17 2.19 -21.76
CA GLU A 106 5.14 1.70 -20.77
C GLU A 106 5.12 0.17 -20.64
N LYS A 107 3.95 -0.47 -20.82
CA LYS A 107 3.83 -1.93 -20.78
C LYS A 107 4.39 -2.62 -22.03
N ASN A 108 4.31 -1.97 -23.18
CA ASN A 108 4.61 -2.59 -24.48
C ASN A 108 6.10 -2.45 -24.87
N ALA A 109 6.92 -1.75 -24.08
CA ALA A 109 8.39 -1.82 -24.02
C ALA A 109 9.23 -1.71 -25.33
N GLU A 110 8.65 -1.36 -26.48
CA GLU A 110 9.35 -1.50 -27.77
C GLU A 110 9.93 -0.20 -28.36
N THR A 111 9.63 0.99 -27.83
CA THR A 111 10.20 2.24 -28.37
C THR A 111 10.44 3.32 -27.31
N ASN A 112 11.36 4.25 -27.59
CA ASN A 112 11.61 5.45 -26.77
C ASN A 112 10.31 6.25 -26.61
N LEU A 113 9.67 6.10 -25.46
CA LEU A 113 8.40 6.75 -25.14
C LEU A 113 8.57 8.28 -25.09
N GLY A 114 7.81 8.96 -25.95
CA GLY A 114 7.68 10.41 -25.92
C GLY A 114 7.05 10.87 -24.62
N PHE A 115 7.61 11.90 -24.01
CA PHE A 115 6.95 12.59 -22.90
C PHE A 115 5.97 13.62 -23.44
N PHE A 116 4.83 13.75 -22.76
CA PHE A 116 3.91 14.86 -23.00
C PHE A 116 3.69 15.67 -21.72
N TYR A 117 3.14 16.86 -21.92
CA TYR A 117 2.94 17.84 -20.87
C TYR A 117 1.46 18.03 -20.58
N LEU A 118 1.14 18.15 -19.30
CA LEU A 118 -0.20 18.46 -18.82
C LEU A 118 -0.12 19.76 -18.01
N ILE A 119 -1.16 20.57 -18.09
CA ILE A 119 -1.31 21.79 -17.29
C ILE A 119 -2.44 21.59 -16.31
N ILE A 120 -2.17 21.90 -15.04
CA ILE A 120 -3.11 21.85 -13.95
C ILE A 120 -3.24 23.24 -13.34
N GLU A 121 -4.46 23.65 -13.00
CA GLU A 121 -4.75 24.99 -12.49
C GLU A 121 -5.66 24.93 -11.27
N ARG A 122 -5.60 25.99 -10.45
CA ARG A 122 -6.50 26.23 -9.30
C ARG A 122 -6.46 25.06 -8.30
N ASP A 123 -7.61 24.55 -7.88
CA ASP A 123 -7.74 23.55 -6.80
C ASP A 123 -7.11 22.20 -7.14
N LEU A 124 -6.75 21.97 -8.39
CA LEU A 124 -6.12 20.72 -8.82
C LEU A 124 -4.60 20.71 -8.55
N VAL A 125 -4.00 21.88 -8.31
CA VAL A 125 -2.57 22.07 -8.04
C VAL A 125 -2.17 21.38 -6.73
N GLY A 126 -0.97 20.79 -6.70
CA GLY A 126 -0.40 20.12 -5.51
C GLY A 126 -1.00 18.75 -5.19
N LYS A 127 -1.99 18.27 -5.96
CA LYS A 127 -2.65 16.97 -5.72
C LYS A 127 -2.05 15.80 -6.54
N ILE A 128 -1.24 16.08 -7.55
CA ILE A 128 -0.56 15.07 -8.36
C ILE A 128 0.90 14.91 -7.93
N PHE A 129 1.35 13.66 -7.82
CA PHE A 129 2.69 13.32 -7.36
C PHE A 129 3.44 12.48 -8.42
N PRO A 130 4.78 12.64 -8.52
CA PRO A 130 5.59 11.82 -9.40
C PRO A 130 5.52 10.33 -9.05
N GLY A 131 5.70 9.47 -10.05
CA GLY A 131 5.71 8.02 -9.93
C GLY A 131 4.34 7.35 -9.85
N LYS A 132 3.24 8.11 -9.72
CA LYS A 132 1.88 7.57 -9.57
C LYS A 132 1.11 7.54 -10.88
N LEU A 133 0.11 6.65 -10.92
CA LEU A 133 -0.82 6.53 -12.05
C LEU A 133 -2.09 7.35 -11.82
N PHE A 134 -2.53 8.03 -12.87
CA PHE A 134 -3.76 8.82 -12.87
C PHE A 134 -4.54 8.59 -14.17
N ASN A 135 -5.86 8.49 -14.05
CA ASN A 135 -6.77 8.71 -15.16
C ASN A 135 -7.08 10.20 -15.20
N ILE A 136 -6.70 10.87 -16.27
CA ILE A 136 -6.87 12.31 -16.46
C ILE A 136 -7.96 12.54 -17.49
N THR A 137 -8.87 13.44 -17.17
CA THR A 137 -9.82 14.05 -18.11
C THR A 137 -9.38 15.47 -18.38
N GLY A 138 -9.15 15.78 -19.64
CA GLY A 138 -8.67 17.10 -20.03
C GLY A 138 -9.00 17.43 -21.47
N VAL A 139 -8.71 18.66 -21.85
CA VAL A 139 -8.86 19.16 -23.22
C VAL A 139 -7.49 19.17 -23.88
N PHE A 140 -7.40 18.57 -25.07
CA PHE A 140 -6.17 18.55 -25.85
C PHE A 140 -6.01 19.86 -26.61
N MET A 141 -4.92 20.58 -26.33
CA MET A 141 -4.64 21.89 -26.92
C MET A 141 -3.26 21.92 -27.59
N MET A 142 -3.12 22.78 -28.59
CA MET A 142 -1.80 23.21 -29.07
C MET A 142 -1.44 24.51 -28.37
N ASN A 143 -0.24 24.59 -27.82
CA ASN A 143 0.20 25.81 -27.16
C ASN A 143 1.57 26.25 -27.65
N ASN A 144 1.75 27.56 -27.73
CA ASN A 144 2.98 28.24 -28.15
C ASN A 144 3.96 28.39 -26.96
N PHE A 145 4.14 27.34 -26.16
CA PHE A 145 5.06 27.40 -25.01
C PHE A 145 6.54 27.35 -25.46
N PHE A 146 7.26 28.44 -25.23
CA PHE A 146 8.72 28.46 -25.31
C PHE A 146 9.32 28.10 -23.94
N PHE A 147 9.89 26.91 -23.81
CA PHE A 147 10.61 26.49 -22.58
C PHE A 147 12.00 27.11 -22.45
N LYS A 148 12.56 27.66 -23.55
CA LYS A 148 13.85 28.38 -23.59
C LYS A 148 13.73 29.57 -24.54
N LYS A 149 14.23 30.74 -24.13
CA LYS A 149 14.25 31.99 -24.92
C LYS A 149 15.06 31.93 -26.24
N LYS A 150 15.68 30.80 -26.60
CA LYS A 150 16.67 30.71 -27.70
C LYS A 150 16.34 29.75 -28.85
N GLU A 151 15.21 29.04 -28.84
CA GLU A 151 14.83 28.19 -29.98
C GLU A 151 13.70 28.85 -30.77
N LYS A 152 14.04 29.47 -31.90
CA LYS A 152 13.11 30.07 -32.87
C LYS A 152 12.40 29.03 -33.77
N ASN A 153 12.47 27.74 -33.43
CA ASN A 153 11.71 26.73 -34.17
C ASN A 153 10.30 26.62 -33.55
N SER A 154 9.33 27.10 -34.33
CA SER A 154 7.89 27.17 -34.06
C SER A 154 7.20 25.79 -34.05
N ASN A 155 7.81 24.78 -33.42
CA ASN A 155 7.12 23.53 -33.20
C ASN A 155 6.13 23.74 -32.06
N LYS A 156 4.89 24.07 -32.42
CA LYS A 156 3.74 24.12 -31.51
C LYS A 156 3.74 22.83 -30.68
N LYS A 157 3.88 22.95 -29.36
CA LYS A 157 3.91 21.79 -28.47
C LYS A 157 2.48 21.45 -28.07
N THR A 158 2.16 20.16 -28.11
CA THR A 158 0.87 19.64 -27.67
C THR A 158 0.84 19.56 -26.15
N ILE A 159 -0.25 20.04 -25.55
CA ILE A 159 -0.45 20.07 -24.10
C ILE A 159 -1.89 19.67 -23.81
N VAL A 160 -2.08 18.93 -22.73
CA VAL A 160 -3.41 18.62 -22.22
C VAL A 160 -3.71 19.54 -21.04
N HIS A 161 -4.78 20.32 -21.13
CA HIS A 161 -5.30 21.08 -19.99
C HIS A 161 -6.20 20.18 -19.15
N VAL A 162 -5.84 19.99 -17.87
CA VAL A 162 -6.52 19.03 -17.00
C VAL A 162 -7.73 19.69 -16.35
N LEU A 163 -8.92 19.11 -16.60
CA LEU A 163 -10.17 19.52 -15.96
C LEU A 163 -10.49 18.66 -14.74
N GLY A 164 -9.95 17.45 -14.69
CA GLY A 164 -10.06 16.56 -13.54
C GLY A 164 -9.21 15.32 -13.68
N PHE A 165 -9.00 14.64 -12.56
CA PHE A 165 -8.23 13.40 -12.55
C PHE A 165 -8.72 12.48 -11.43
N GLN A 166 -8.52 11.19 -11.64
CA GLN A 166 -8.76 10.13 -10.68
C GLN A 166 -7.48 9.34 -10.48
N LYS A 167 -7.03 9.24 -9.22
CA LYS A 167 -5.84 8.46 -8.87
C LYS A 167 -6.09 6.98 -9.12
N CYS A 168 -5.32 6.37 -10.02
CA CYS A 168 -5.34 4.94 -10.24
C CYS A 168 -4.39 4.25 -9.26
N LEU A 169 -4.88 3.22 -8.56
CA LEU A 169 -4.00 2.22 -7.97
C LEU A 169 -3.66 1.23 -9.08
N GLU A 170 -2.39 0.82 -9.17
CA GLU A 170 -1.79 0.13 -10.33
C GLU A 170 -2.53 -1.14 -10.81
N ASP A 171 -3.48 -1.67 -10.02
CA ASP A 171 -4.30 -2.83 -10.37
C ASP A 171 -5.81 -2.71 -10.01
N PHE A 172 -6.32 -1.53 -9.65
CA PHE A 172 -7.76 -1.37 -9.38
C PHE A 172 -8.51 -0.87 -10.61
N ASN A 173 -9.42 -1.70 -11.12
CA ASN A 173 -10.69 -1.19 -11.61
C ASN A 173 -11.39 -0.55 -10.41
N LEU A 174 -11.27 0.77 -10.30
CA LEU A 174 -11.88 1.60 -9.26
C LEU A 174 -13.41 1.53 -9.21
N THR A 175 -14.04 0.83 -10.14
CA THR A 175 -15.48 0.57 -10.14
C THR A 175 -15.94 -0.12 -8.85
N ILE A 176 -15.10 -0.96 -8.23
CA ILE A 176 -15.45 -1.75 -7.04
C ILE A 176 -15.41 -0.93 -5.73
N LEU A 177 -14.78 0.26 -5.73
CA LEU A 177 -14.59 1.10 -4.54
C LEU A 177 -15.45 2.38 -4.52
N LYS A 178 -16.42 2.53 -5.44
CA LYS A 178 -17.47 3.54 -5.23
C LYS A 178 -18.23 3.15 -3.96
N LYS A 179 -18.56 4.11 -3.09
CA LYS A 179 -19.33 3.86 -1.85
C LYS A 179 -20.57 2.98 -2.09
N GLU A 180 -21.22 3.15 -3.25
CA GLU A 180 -22.38 2.36 -3.69
C GLU A 180 -22.11 0.86 -3.88
N TYR A 181 -20.89 0.45 -4.30
CA TYR A 181 -20.50 -0.96 -4.48
C TYR A 181 -19.77 -1.57 -3.28
N ILE A 182 -19.41 -0.75 -2.28
CA ILE A 182 -18.77 -1.25 -1.05
C ILE A 182 -19.82 -1.84 -0.11
N PHE A 183 -21.00 -1.23 -0.05
CA PHE A 183 -22.08 -1.60 0.87
C PHE A 183 -23.22 -2.34 0.17
N ASP A 184 -22.88 -3.37 -0.61
CA ASP A 184 -23.89 -4.30 -1.13
C ASP A 184 -24.64 -4.95 0.06
N GLU A 185 -25.93 -5.29 -0.08
CA GLU A 185 -26.68 -5.94 1.01
C GLU A 185 -26.01 -7.21 1.53
N SER A 186 -25.36 -7.96 0.64
CA SER A 186 -24.57 -9.14 0.97
C SER A 186 -23.38 -8.82 1.89
N PHE A 187 -22.79 -7.63 1.74
CA PHE A 187 -21.70 -7.13 2.58
C PHE A 187 -22.16 -6.78 3.98
N LEU A 188 -23.32 -6.12 4.10
CA LEU A 188 -23.90 -5.81 5.39
C LEU A 188 -24.33 -7.08 6.14
N LYS A 189 -24.99 -8.03 5.46
CA LYS A 189 -25.33 -9.35 6.02
C LYS A 189 -24.09 -10.12 6.47
N PHE A 190 -22.99 -10.04 5.71
CA PHE A 190 -21.73 -10.67 6.08
C PHE A 190 -21.15 -10.07 7.36
N ILE A 191 -21.09 -8.73 7.49
CA ILE A 191 -20.59 -8.06 8.70
C ILE A 191 -21.42 -8.41 9.93
N GLN A 192 -22.73 -8.54 9.79
CA GLN A 192 -23.62 -8.90 10.90
C GLN A 192 -23.52 -10.38 11.31
N SER A 193 -22.86 -11.22 10.52
CA SER A 193 -22.76 -12.65 10.81
C SER A 193 -21.88 -12.91 12.04
N LYS A 194 -22.35 -13.79 12.94
CA LYS A 194 -21.59 -14.16 14.15
C LYS A 194 -20.34 -15.02 13.84
N ASN A 195 -20.25 -15.57 12.63
CA ASN A 195 -19.20 -16.51 12.23
C ASN A 195 -18.12 -15.91 11.30
N LEU A 196 -17.94 -14.58 11.32
CA LEU A 196 -16.93 -13.86 10.52
C LEU A 196 -15.55 -14.50 10.54
N TYR A 197 -15.06 -14.89 11.73
CA TYR A 197 -13.76 -15.52 11.91
C TYR A 197 -13.59 -16.76 11.02
N ASN A 198 -14.53 -17.70 11.09
CA ASN A 198 -14.48 -18.95 10.35
C ASN A 198 -14.61 -18.73 8.84
N TRP A 199 -15.46 -17.79 8.44
CA TRP A 199 -15.67 -17.44 7.03
C TRP A 199 -14.44 -16.79 6.40
N ILE A 200 -13.73 -15.94 7.13
CA ILE A 200 -12.50 -15.32 6.63
C ILE A 200 -11.40 -16.38 6.48
N ILE A 201 -11.25 -17.26 7.47
CA ILE A 201 -10.21 -18.29 7.46
C ILE A 201 -10.44 -19.34 6.38
N SER A 202 -11.68 -19.77 6.18
CA SER A 202 -12.05 -20.70 5.10
C SER A 202 -11.78 -20.10 3.71
N SER A 203 -11.86 -18.77 3.59
CA SER A 203 -11.69 -18.02 2.34
C SER A 203 -10.24 -17.68 2.02
N ILE A 204 -9.33 -17.74 3.01
CA ILE A 204 -7.88 -17.61 2.79
C ILE A 204 -7.35 -18.93 2.24
N CYS A 205 -6.72 -18.87 1.06
CA CYS A 205 -6.20 -20.05 0.34
C CYS A 205 -7.22 -21.19 0.27
N PRO A 206 -8.35 -21.01 -0.44
CA PRO A 206 -9.41 -22.01 -0.49
C PRO A 206 -8.94 -23.33 -1.11
N ASP A 207 -7.91 -23.29 -1.95
CA ASP A 207 -7.30 -24.43 -2.64
C ASP A 207 -6.59 -25.41 -1.69
N ILE A 208 -6.32 -25.00 -0.44
CA ILE A 208 -5.61 -25.82 0.55
C ILE A 208 -6.63 -26.32 1.58
N PHE A 209 -6.73 -27.63 1.76
CA PHE A 209 -7.56 -28.22 2.82
C PHE A 209 -6.87 -28.12 4.19
N GLY A 210 -7.63 -27.82 5.23
CA GLY A 210 -7.12 -27.77 6.60
C GLY A 210 -6.18 -26.59 6.86
N HIS A 211 -5.19 -26.81 7.74
CA HIS A 211 -4.22 -25.79 8.20
C HIS A 211 -4.88 -24.48 8.68
N ASN A 212 -6.06 -24.56 9.31
CA ASN A 212 -6.85 -23.40 9.74
C ASN A 212 -6.04 -22.41 10.60
N GLN A 213 -5.06 -22.90 11.36
CA GLN A 213 -4.19 -22.07 12.21
C GLN A 213 -3.19 -21.24 11.39
N ILE A 214 -2.60 -21.83 10.35
CA ILE A 214 -1.70 -21.11 9.45
C ILE A 214 -2.50 -20.06 8.67
N LYS A 215 -3.71 -20.42 8.23
CA LYS A 215 -4.65 -19.50 7.58
C LYS A 215 -5.10 -18.37 8.52
N ALA A 216 -5.36 -18.66 9.79
CA ALA A 216 -5.66 -17.66 10.81
C ALA A 216 -4.46 -16.72 11.06
N GLY A 217 -3.25 -17.27 11.12
CA GLY A 217 -2.02 -16.47 11.22
C GLY A 217 -1.83 -15.54 10.01
N LEU A 218 -2.13 -16.01 8.81
CA LEU A 218 -2.17 -15.18 7.61
C LEU A 218 -3.28 -14.14 7.64
N ALA A 219 -4.45 -14.46 8.16
CA ALA A 219 -5.53 -13.49 8.36
C ALA A 219 -5.04 -12.36 9.27
N VAL A 220 -4.45 -12.71 10.42
CA VAL A 220 -3.85 -11.76 11.37
C VAL A 220 -2.76 -10.91 10.69
N LEU A 221 -1.94 -11.52 9.84
CA LEU A 221 -0.93 -10.82 9.04
C LEU A 221 -1.55 -9.90 7.98
N LEU A 222 -2.76 -10.14 7.50
CA LEU A 222 -3.45 -9.24 6.55
C LEU A 222 -4.09 -8.05 7.28
N PHE A 223 -4.89 -8.28 8.33
CA PHE A 223 -5.58 -7.20 9.07
C PHE A 223 -4.62 -6.28 9.82
N GLY A 224 -3.60 -6.86 10.47
CA GLY A 224 -2.55 -6.12 11.17
C GLY A 224 -2.96 -5.35 12.40
N ARG A 225 -2.04 -4.47 12.82
CA ARG A 225 -2.23 -3.59 13.96
C ARG A 225 -3.24 -2.48 13.70
N ASN A 226 -3.61 -1.79 14.78
CA ASN A 226 -4.36 -0.54 14.72
C ASN A 226 -3.45 0.63 14.28
N GLU A 227 -3.97 1.51 13.42
CA GLU A 227 -3.18 2.64 12.85
C GLU A 227 -3.38 3.96 13.61
N LYS A 228 -4.39 4.00 14.49
CA LYS A 228 -4.78 5.17 15.28
C LYS A 228 -4.54 4.91 16.76
N THR A 229 -3.35 5.24 17.24
CA THR A 229 -3.14 5.57 18.65
C THR A 229 -2.57 6.99 18.71
N LEU A 230 -3.47 7.96 18.77
CA LEU A 230 -3.13 9.31 19.20
C LEU A 230 -2.82 9.25 20.70
N ASN A 231 -1.63 9.72 21.06
CA ASN A 231 -1.29 10.34 22.35
C ASN A 231 -1.16 9.49 23.64
N THR A 232 -1.24 8.15 23.61
CA THR A 232 -0.88 7.34 24.80
C THR A 232 0.37 6.52 24.52
N PHE A 233 1.46 6.87 25.21
CA PHE A 233 2.76 6.19 25.30
C PHE A 233 3.19 5.41 24.05
N THR A 234 4.02 6.07 23.25
CA THR A 234 4.96 5.47 22.30
C THR A 234 5.63 4.22 22.88
N MET A 235 5.21 3.02 22.52
CA MET A 235 6.07 1.85 22.78
C MET A 235 6.12 0.85 21.62
N PHE A 236 5.01 0.58 20.91
CA PHE A 236 5.00 -0.56 19.99
C PHE A 236 4.60 -0.19 18.55
N SER A 237 5.45 0.60 17.88
CA SER A 237 5.33 0.79 16.43
C SER A 237 5.91 -0.40 15.65
N ARG A 238 5.42 -1.61 15.93
CA ARG A 238 5.88 -2.85 15.28
C ARG A 238 4.75 -3.45 14.46
N ASN A 239 5.10 -4.00 13.30
CA ASN A 239 4.17 -4.75 12.47
C ASN A 239 4.28 -6.24 12.80
N ILE A 240 3.17 -6.96 12.62
CA ILE A 240 3.13 -8.41 12.80
C ILE A 240 3.96 -9.06 11.69
N ASN A 241 4.86 -9.96 12.06
CA ASN A 241 5.69 -10.75 11.15
C ASN A 241 5.46 -12.25 11.37
N MET A 242 5.47 -13.01 10.28
CA MET A 242 5.17 -14.44 10.28
C MET A 242 6.30 -15.24 9.62
N LEU A 243 6.64 -16.39 10.22
CA LEU A 243 7.64 -17.33 9.71
C LEU A 243 7.02 -18.73 9.53
N LEU A 244 7.22 -19.30 8.34
CA LEU A 244 6.81 -20.66 7.97
C LEU A 244 8.04 -21.57 7.92
N ILE A 245 8.13 -22.49 8.88
CA ILE A 245 9.22 -23.48 8.97
C ILE A 245 8.70 -24.83 8.45
N GLY A 246 9.47 -25.54 7.63
CA GLY A 246 9.13 -26.93 7.26
C GLY A 246 9.56 -27.31 5.85
N ASN A 247 9.21 -28.52 5.42
CA ASN A 247 9.63 -29.03 4.11
C ASN A 247 8.49 -29.07 3.07
N ASN A 248 7.25 -28.78 3.48
CA ASN A 248 6.11 -28.73 2.57
C ASN A 248 6.17 -27.46 1.70
N SER A 249 6.92 -27.54 0.60
CA SER A 249 7.12 -26.44 -0.35
C SER A 249 5.84 -26.08 -1.09
N ALA A 250 4.97 -27.05 -1.37
CA ALA A 250 3.70 -26.83 -2.06
C ALA A 250 2.74 -25.96 -1.25
N LEU A 251 2.63 -26.20 0.06
CA LEU A 251 1.82 -25.38 0.96
C LEU A 251 2.38 -23.97 1.07
N LYS A 252 3.70 -23.80 1.25
CA LYS A 252 4.30 -22.45 1.35
C LYS A 252 4.09 -21.65 0.07
N SER A 253 4.45 -22.21 -1.08
CA SER A 253 4.35 -21.54 -2.39
C SER A 253 2.91 -21.13 -2.72
N SER A 254 1.91 -21.94 -2.38
CA SER A 254 0.50 -21.59 -2.56
C SER A 254 0.04 -20.45 -1.63
N LEU A 255 0.49 -20.44 -0.36
CA LEU A 255 0.24 -19.31 0.56
C LEU A 255 0.88 -18.01 0.05
N PHE A 256 2.14 -18.07 -0.40
CA PHE A 256 2.82 -16.91 -1.00
C PHE A 256 2.14 -16.44 -2.28
N ALA A 257 1.71 -17.36 -3.14
CA ALA A 257 0.96 -17.05 -4.35
C ALA A 257 -0.37 -16.36 -4.03
N PHE A 258 -1.08 -16.78 -2.99
CA PHE A 258 -2.31 -16.13 -2.54
C PHE A 258 -2.08 -14.68 -2.10
N ILE A 259 -1.05 -14.42 -1.30
CA ILE A 259 -0.70 -13.04 -0.92
C ILE A 259 -0.29 -12.23 -2.13
N LYS A 260 0.50 -12.79 -3.05
CA LYS A 260 0.87 -12.13 -4.33
C LYS A 260 -0.37 -11.81 -5.18
N LYS A 261 -1.44 -12.62 -5.14
CA LYS A 261 -2.74 -12.29 -5.77
C LYS A 261 -3.42 -11.08 -5.09
N LEU A 262 -3.17 -10.84 -3.81
CA LEU A 262 -3.56 -9.64 -3.06
C LEU A 262 -2.55 -8.51 -3.27
N LYS A 263 -2.34 -8.12 -4.54
CA LYS A 263 -1.35 -7.12 -5.01
C LYS A 263 -1.34 -5.78 -4.24
N PHE A 264 -2.42 -5.43 -3.54
CA PHE A 264 -2.48 -4.25 -2.67
C PHE A 264 -1.54 -4.35 -1.46
N PHE A 265 -1.43 -5.54 -0.88
CA PHE A 265 -0.59 -5.80 0.28
C PHE A 265 0.77 -6.32 -0.14
N ALA A 266 0.87 -7.15 -1.17
CA ALA A 266 2.13 -7.83 -1.50
C ALA A 266 3.14 -6.96 -2.25
N SER A 267 4.39 -6.94 -1.79
CA SER A 267 5.55 -6.55 -2.58
C SER A 267 6.55 -7.70 -2.72
N ASN A 268 7.17 -7.78 -3.89
CA ASN A 268 8.16 -8.83 -4.20
C ASN A 268 9.45 -8.65 -3.38
N ASP A 269 10.24 -9.72 -3.22
CA ASP A 269 11.54 -9.72 -2.53
C ASP A 269 12.53 -8.67 -3.03
N SER A 270 12.46 -8.34 -4.33
CA SER A 270 13.26 -7.27 -4.92
C SER A 270 13.00 -5.91 -4.27
N TYR A 271 11.85 -5.71 -3.63
CA TYR A 271 11.51 -4.50 -2.91
C TYR A 271 12.33 -4.33 -1.64
N LEU A 272 12.55 -5.39 -0.83
CA LEU A 272 13.48 -5.31 0.31
C LEU A 272 14.90 -5.06 -0.15
N LYS A 273 15.35 -5.74 -1.22
CA LYS A 273 16.70 -5.52 -1.76
C LYS A 273 16.88 -4.09 -2.29
N LYS A 274 15.86 -3.50 -2.92
CA LYS A 274 15.87 -2.10 -3.33
C LYS A 274 15.93 -1.17 -2.11
N ILE A 275 15.05 -1.41 -1.13
CA ILE A 275 15.03 -0.66 0.14
C ILE A 275 16.41 -0.71 0.81
N PHE A 276 17.00 -1.90 1.00
CA PHE A 276 18.29 -2.06 1.65
C PHE A 276 19.45 -1.46 0.84
N LYS A 277 19.46 -1.61 -0.49
CA LYS A 277 20.46 -0.94 -1.35
C LYS A 277 20.36 0.58 -1.27
N GLU A 278 19.14 1.11 -1.29
CA GLU A 278 18.88 2.54 -1.10
C GLU A 278 19.40 2.99 0.28
N PHE A 279 19.10 2.26 1.35
CA PHE A 279 19.62 2.51 2.70
C PHE A 279 21.14 2.42 2.84
N ASP A 280 21.79 1.44 2.19
CA ASP A 280 23.24 1.25 2.24
C ASP A 280 23.99 2.34 1.47
N LEU A 281 23.48 2.77 0.31
CA LEU A 281 24.02 3.90 -0.46
C LEU A 281 23.95 5.20 0.34
N PHE A 282 22.91 5.38 1.16
CA PHE A 282 22.76 6.55 2.02
C PHE A 282 23.72 6.61 3.20
N LYS A 283 24.08 5.46 3.79
CA LYS A 283 25.10 5.42 4.86
C LYS A 283 26.48 5.85 4.37
N LYS A 284 26.73 5.77 3.06
CA LYS A 284 28.01 6.11 2.43
C LYS A 284 28.13 7.60 2.03
N ASN A 285 27.26 8.48 2.54
CA ASN A 285 27.33 9.94 2.35
C ASN A 285 27.46 10.41 0.87
N GLN A 286 26.87 9.67 -0.08
CA GLN A 286 26.76 10.18 -1.45
C GLN A 286 25.61 11.20 -1.52
N SER A 287 25.85 12.33 -2.20
CA SER A 287 24.91 13.44 -2.32
C SER A 287 23.58 13.01 -2.95
N PRO A 288 22.45 13.63 -2.54
CA PRO A 288 21.14 13.21 -2.98
C PRO A 288 20.95 13.68 -4.42
N SER A 289 21.02 12.77 -5.39
CA SER A 289 20.24 13.02 -6.60
C SER A 289 18.77 13.09 -6.17
N GLU A 290 18.01 13.99 -6.79
CA GLU A 290 16.61 14.39 -6.51
C GLU A 290 15.58 13.24 -6.62
N PHE A 291 16.01 11.99 -6.49
CA PHE A 291 15.25 10.76 -6.59
C PHE A 291 14.53 10.35 -5.31
N PHE A 292 14.92 10.87 -4.14
CA PHE A 292 14.37 10.40 -2.86
C PHE A 292 13.08 11.08 -2.42
N SER A 293 12.74 12.25 -2.95
CA SER A 293 11.42 12.87 -2.70
C SER A 293 10.31 12.31 -3.58
N SER A 294 10.65 11.51 -4.60
CA SER A 294 9.70 11.06 -5.63
C SER A 294 9.40 9.55 -5.63
N LYS A 295 10.12 8.72 -4.84
CA LYS A 295 9.96 7.25 -4.87
C LYS A 295 9.76 6.56 -3.52
N ILE A 296 10.26 7.12 -2.42
CA ILE A 296 9.83 6.66 -1.09
C ILE A 296 8.57 7.45 -0.77
N ASP A 297 7.49 6.98 -1.39
CA ASP A 297 6.15 7.47 -1.28
C ASP A 297 5.84 7.88 0.18
N GLU A 298 5.61 9.18 0.37
CA GLU A 298 4.72 9.73 1.40
C GLU A 298 3.26 9.27 1.12
N THR A 299 3.05 8.04 0.68
CA THR A 299 1.75 7.40 0.78
C THR A 299 1.58 7.02 2.23
N LYS A 300 0.94 7.92 2.97
CA LYS A 300 0.18 7.62 4.17
C LYS A 300 -0.15 6.12 4.26
N LYS A 301 0.45 5.46 5.25
CA LYS A 301 -0.15 4.36 6.02
C LYS A 301 -0.95 3.36 5.17
N LYS A 302 -0.30 2.68 4.24
CA LYS A 302 -0.90 1.47 3.63
C LYS A 302 0.01 0.32 3.93
N LYS A 303 -0.47 -0.56 4.81
CA LYS A 303 0.25 -1.77 5.21
C LYS A 303 0.65 -2.58 3.97
N LYS A 304 1.92 -2.94 3.89
CA LYS A 304 2.46 -3.86 2.87
C LYS A 304 2.99 -5.11 3.55
N ILE A 305 3.04 -6.22 2.82
CA ILE A 305 3.55 -7.51 3.24
C ILE A 305 4.60 -7.92 2.22
N ILE A 306 5.81 -8.20 2.69
CA ILE A 306 6.87 -8.73 1.85
C ILE A 306 6.94 -10.24 2.06
N CYS A 307 7.02 -10.97 0.95
CA CYS A 307 6.91 -12.41 0.88
C CYS A 307 8.24 -13.05 0.47
N ILE A 308 9.03 -13.49 1.45
CA ILE A 308 10.33 -14.13 1.26
C ILE A 308 10.14 -15.65 1.31
N ASP A 309 10.20 -16.33 0.17
CA ASP A 309 9.89 -17.77 0.10
C ASP A 309 11.01 -18.64 0.71
N GLU A 310 12.26 -18.35 0.35
CA GLU A 310 13.44 -19.17 0.69
C GLU A 310 14.47 -18.33 1.44
N LEU A 311 14.22 -18.07 2.72
CA LEU A 311 15.14 -17.30 3.56
C LEU A 311 16.50 -17.99 3.72
N ASP A 312 16.56 -19.31 3.58
CA ASP A 312 17.79 -20.12 3.63
C ASP A 312 18.74 -19.90 2.46
N LYS A 313 18.25 -19.42 1.31
CA LYS A 313 19.09 -19.09 0.13
C LYS A 313 19.66 -17.68 0.17
N ILE A 314 19.24 -16.86 1.13
CA ILE A 314 19.70 -15.49 1.30
C ILE A 314 21.02 -15.49 2.06
N SER A 315 21.91 -14.53 1.74
CA SER A 315 23.18 -14.39 2.45
C SER A 315 22.94 -14.09 3.95
N PRO A 316 23.78 -14.59 4.86
CA PRO A 316 23.59 -14.38 6.30
C PRO A 316 23.59 -12.89 6.69
N ILE A 317 24.36 -12.06 5.96
CA ILE A 317 24.42 -10.61 6.13
C ILE A 317 23.07 -9.96 5.80
N GLU A 318 22.42 -10.38 4.71
CA GLU A 318 21.09 -9.88 4.33
C GLU A 318 20.01 -10.33 5.32
N ILE A 319 20.08 -11.57 5.81
CA ILE A 319 19.17 -12.07 6.85
C ILE A 319 19.28 -11.21 8.11
N GLN A 320 20.50 -10.87 8.53
CA GLN A 320 20.74 -10.03 9.70
C GLN A 320 20.11 -8.63 9.52
N LYS A 321 20.22 -8.02 8.33
CA LYS A 321 19.55 -6.75 8.01
C LYS A 321 18.02 -6.84 8.11
N ILE A 322 17.43 -7.93 7.64
CA ILE A 322 15.98 -8.16 7.75
C ILE A 322 15.55 -8.29 9.21
N LEU A 323 16.33 -8.99 10.01
CA LEU A 323 16.06 -9.19 11.43
C LEU A 323 16.21 -7.90 12.24
N ASP A 324 17.19 -7.06 11.90
CA ASP A 324 17.36 -5.73 12.50
C ASP A 324 16.21 -4.80 12.10
N TYR A 325 15.71 -4.93 10.87
CA TYR A 325 14.55 -4.20 10.41
C TYR A 325 13.27 -4.59 11.18
N ILE A 326 13.06 -5.89 11.41
CA ILE A 326 11.96 -6.41 12.24
C ILE A 326 12.11 -5.93 13.69
N GLU A 327 13.33 -5.91 14.22
CA GLU A 327 13.63 -5.43 15.57
C GLU A 327 13.24 -3.97 15.78
N LYS A 328 13.52 -3.12 14.78
CA LYS A 328 13.18 -1.69 14.79
C LYS A 328 11.71 -1.40 14.49
N GLY A 329 10.86 -2.43 14.46
CA GLY A 329 9.42 -2.29 14.19
C GLY A 329 9.09 -1.95 12.75
N GLY A 330 10.01 -2.21 11.82
CA GLY A 330 9.84 -1.81 10.43
C GLY A 330 10.14 -0.33 10.17
N ASN A 331 10.89 0.30 11.08
CA ASN A 331 11.32 1.69 10.97
C ASN A 331 12.81 1.78 10.66
N PHE A 332 13.19 2.75 9.83
CA PHE A 332 14.58 3.06 9.56
C PHE A 332 14.91 4.46 10.07
N ILE A 333 16.15 4.65 10.53
CA ILE A 333 16.66 5.96 10.95
C ILE A 333 17.42 6.55 9.76
N TYR A 334 16.97 7.70 9.27
CA TYR A 334 17.60 8.45 8.19
C TYR A 334 17.92 9.86 8.68
N LYS A 335 19.18 10.31 8.63
CA LYS A 335 19.60 11.67 9.07
C LYS A 335 18.99 12.08 10.42
N LYS A 336 18.96 11.17 11.40
CA LYS A 336 18.33 11.34 12.74
C LYS A 336 16.79 11.43 12.75
N GLU A 337 16.12 11.34 11.60
CA GLU A 337 14.66 11.22 11.50
C GLU A 337 14.24 9.74 11.42
N LYS A 338 13.24 9.33 12.22
CA LYS A 338 12.61 8.01 12.12
C LYS A 338 11.61 8.00 10.96
N ARG A 339 11.79 7.08 10.00
CA ARG A 339 10.84 6.86 8.90
C ARG A 339 10.15 5.52 9.07
N GLU A 340 8.82 5.56 9.18
CA GLU A 340 7.99 4.37 9.25
C GLU A 340 7.65 3.85 7.84
N THR A 341 7.95 2.58 7.57
CA THR A 341 7.67 1.99 6.24
C THR A 341 6.39 1.18 6.20
N GLY A 342 5.84 0.79 7.35
CA GLY A 342 4.54 0.08 7.44
C GLY A 342 4.53 -1.31 6.78
N VAL A 343 5.70 -1.94 6.63
CA VAL A 343 5.83 -3.26 5.99
C VAL A 343 5.89 -4.36 7.06
N SER A 344 5.10 -5.41 6.84
CA SER A 344 5.15 -6.72 7.51
C SER A 344 5.98 -7.71 6.69
N VAL A 345 6.61 -8.69 7.33
CA VAL A 345 7.38 -9.76 6.69
C VAL A 345 6.68 -11.10 6.85
N LEU A 346 6.44 -11.78 5.74
CA LEU A 346 6.17 -13.22 5.68
C LEU A 346 7.41 -13.91 5.12
N ALA A 347 7.99 -14.82 5.90
CA ALA A 347 9.18 -15.57 5.49
C ALA A 347 8.93 -17.08 5.52
N GLY A 348 9.56 -17.81 4.60
CA GLY A 348 9.61 -19.26 4.55
C GLY A 348 11.04 -19.75 4.76
N ILE A 349 11.19 -20.84 5.50
CA ILE A 349 12.50 -21.48 5.73
C ILE A 349 12.38 -23.00 5.76
N ASN A 350 13.35 -23.68 5.18
CA ASN A 350 13.41 -25.14 5.18
C ASN A 350 13.86 -25.68 6.54
N GLU A 351 13.28 -26.80 6.98
CA GLU A 351 13.59 -27.38 8.30
C GLU A 351 15.05 -27.85 8.40
N ARG A 352 15.62 -28.33 7.28
CA ARG A 352 17.02 -28.77 7.21
C ARG A 352 18.00 -27.64 7.55
N TYR A 353 17.70 -26.42 7.14
CA TYR A 353 18.53 -25.26 7.43
C TYR A 353 18.50 -24.93 8.92
N LEU A 354 17.32 -24.97 9.55
CA LEU A 354 17.19 -24.77 10.99
C LEU A 354 18.07 -25.76 11.78
N LYS A 355 18.02 -27.05 11.44
CA LYS A 355 18.83 -28.09 12.09
C LYS A 355 20.34 -27.87 11.90
N LYS A 356 20.79 -27.51 10.70
CA LYS A 356 22.20 -27.18 10.43
C LYS A 356 22.67 -25.96 11.23
N PHE A 357 21.83 -24.92 11.30
CA PHE A 357 22.11 -23.73 12.09
C PHE A 357 22.23 -24.06 13.59
N GLU A 358 21.32 -24.87 14.12
CA GLU A 358 21.35 -25.32 15.51
C GLU A 358 22.63 -26.08 15.87
N ILE A 359 23.13 -26.93 14.96
CA ILE A 359 24.37 -27.69 15.14
C ILE A 359 25.57 -26.72 15.19
N SER A 360 25.68 -25.82 14.22
CA SER A 360 26.81 -24.87 14.13
C SER A 360 26.93 -23.90 15.31
N GLN A 361 25.83 -23.57 15.99
CA GLN A 361 25.85 -22.70 17.17
C GLN A 361 26.28 -23.44 18.44
N LYS A 362 26.05 -24.75 18.54
CA LYS A 362 26.58 -25.56 19.65
C LYS A 362 28.10 -25.59 19.65
N GLU A 363 28.72 -25.63 18.46
CA GLU A 363 30.17 -25.73 18.29
C GLU A 363 30.92 -24.42 18.60
N LYS A 364 30.27 -23.26 18.45
CA LYS A 364 30.94 -21.95 18.59
C LYS A 364 30.80 -21.28 19.96
N GLY A 365 30.11 -21.89 20.92
CA GLY A 365 29.93 -21.33 22.28
C GLY A 365 29.16 -20.00 22.35
N ILE A 366 28.63 -19.49 21.24
CA ILE A 366 27.87 -18.25 21.16
C ILE A 366 26.49 -18.51 21.78
N PRO A 367 25.99 -17.65 22.70
CA PRO A 367 24.65 -17.80 23.23
C PRO A 367 23.65 -17.81 22.07
N ARG A 368 22.75 -18.82 22.05
CA ARG A 368 21.71 -19.03 21.04
C ARG A 368 20.75 -17.84 20.99
N LEU A 369 21.16 -16.76 20.35
CA LEU A 369 20.28 -15.69 19.91
C LEU A 369 19.44 -16.31 18.81
N ASN A 370 18.28 -16.87 19.19
CA ASN A 370 17.31 -17.43 18.25
C ASN A 370 16.87 -16.31 17.31
N TYR A 371 17.55 -16.18 16.17
CA TYR A 371 17.27 -15.22 15.10
C TYR A 371 15.78 -15.18 14.75
N PHE A 372 15.11 -16.33 14.84
CA PHE A 372 13.70 -16.51 14.53
C PHE A 372 12.74 -16.09 15.65
N SER A 373 13.22 -15.83 16.88
CA SER A 373 12.36 -15.37 17.98
C SER A 373 11.79 -13.97 17.76
N LYS A 374 12.44 -13.20 16.86
CA LYS A 374 12.01 -11.88 16.38
C LYS A 374 10.76 -11.92 15.49
N PHE A 375 10.28 -13.10 15.07
CA PHE A 375 8.98 -13.22 14.43
C PHE A 375 7.87 -13.41 15.47
N ASP A 376 6.73 -12.77 15.24
CA ASP A 376 5.58 -12.81 16.15
C ASP A 376 4.86 -14.17 16.07
N LEU A 377 4.61 -14.63 14.84
CA LEU A 377 3.96 -15.90 14.54
C LEU A 377 4.95 -16.84 13.85
N ILE A 378 5.14 -18.04 14.39
CA ILE A 378 5.97 -19.08 13.77
C ILE A 378 5.12 -20.33 13.64
N PHE A 379 4.99 -20.87 12.44
CA PHE A 379 4.26 -22.10 12.19
C PHE A 379 5.16 -23.16 11.58
N GLN A 380 5.03 -24.39 12.06
CA GLN A 380 5.70 -25.53 11.49
C GLN A 380 4.78 -26.30 10.54
N THR A 381 5.29 -26.59 9.35
CA THR A 381 4.64 -27.33 8.27
C THR A 381 5.31 -28.70 8.19
N LYS A 382 4.95 -29.59 9.12
CA LYS A 382 5.34 -31.01 9.06
C LYS A 382 4.32 -31.79 8.24
N GLU A 383 4.79 -32.55 7.27
CA GLU A 383 4.00 -33.60 6.64
C GLU A 383 4.06 -34.83 7.56
N LYS A 384 2.93 -35.16 8.18
CA LYS A 384 2.76 -36.45 8.86
C LYS A 384 1.75 -37.24 8.05
N ALA A 385 2.10 -38.47 7.69
CA ALA A 385 1.16 -39.38 7.05
C ALA A 385 0.07 -39.77 8.06
N ASP A 386 -1.18 -39.42 7.77
CA ASP A 386 -2.35 -39.74 8.59
C ASP A 386 -3.48 -40.14 7.67
N LYS A 387 -3.82 -41.44 7.68
CA LYS A 387 -4.86 -42.02 6.82
C LYS A 387 -6.18 -41.25 6.86
N THR A 388 -6.56 -40.71 8.02
CA THR A 388 -7.83 -39.99 8.17
C THR A 388 -7.80 -38.61 7.54
N GLN A 389 -6.69 -37.89 7.68
CA GLN A 389 -6.47 -36.57 7.09
C GLN A 389 -6.22 -36.68 5.59
N ASP A 390 -5.40 -37.64 5.16
CA ASP A 390 -5.07 -37.88 3.77
C ASP A 390 -6.33 -38.26 2.96
N LYS A 391 -7.23 -39.05 3.54
CA LYS A 391 -8.54 -39.36 2.93
C LYS A 391 -9.39 -38.10 2.75
N LYS A 392 -9.37 -37.16 3.72
CA LYS A 392 -10.09 -35.89 3.60
C LYS A 392 -9.45 -34.97 2.55
N ILE A 393 -8.12 -34.91 2.51
CA ILE A 393 -7.36 -34.12 1.53
C ILE A 393 -7.61 -34.66 0.11
N ALA A 394 -7.54 -35.98 -0.09
CA ALA A 394 -7.80 -36.61 -1.38
C ALA A 394 -9.23 -36.32 -1.87
N ARG A 395 -10.24 -36.51 -0.99
CA ARG A 395 -11.63 -36.16 -1.29
C ARG A 395 -11.77 -34.69 -1.69
N PHE A 396 -11.15 -33.79 -0.93
CA PHE A 396 -11.16 -32.36 -1.24
C PHE A 396 -10.54 -32.06 -2.60
N TYR A 397 -9.39 -32.67 -2.91
CA TYR A 397 -8.68 -32.49 -4.18
C TYR A 397 -9.50 -32.97 -5.38
N PHE A 398 -10.07 -34.19 -5.31
CA PHE A 398 -10.90 -34.73 -6.39
C PHE A 398 -12.18 -33.92 -6.61
N ASN A 399 -12.80 -33.41 -5.54
CA ASN A 399 -13.98 -32.55 -5.67
C ASN A 399 -13.63 -31.20 -6.29
N SER A 400 -12.47 -30.63 -5.97
CA SER A 400 -11.99 -29.38 -6.57
C SER A 400 -11.77 -29.52 -8.09
N GLN A 401 -11.29 -30.69 -8.55
CA GLN A 401 -11.09 -30.96 -9.98
C GLN A 401 -12.40 -31.23 -10.74
N LYS A 402 -13.33 -31.94 -10.11
CA LYS A 402 -14.66 -32.18 -10.66
C LYS A 402 -15.46 -30.87 -10.59
N LYS A 403 -15.36 -30.03 -11.63
CA LYS A 403 -16.18 -28.81 -11.85
C LYS A 403 -17.71 -29.06 -11.92
N ASN A 404 -18.24 -30.10 -11.30
CA ASN A 404 -19.66 -30.42 -11.27
C ASN A 404 -20.30 -29.82 -10.02
N LYS A 405 -21.05 -28.73 -10.25
CA LYS A 405 -21.80 -27.89 -9.29
C LYS A 405 -22.84 -28.60 -8.39
N LYS A 406 -22.90 -29.93 -8.25
CA LYS A 406 -24.07 -30.61 -7.65
C LYS A 406 -23.83 -31.63 -6.54
N LEU A 407 -22.60 -31.84 -6.06
CA LEU A 407 -22.34 -32.70 -4.90
C LEU A 407 -21.37 -32.01 -3.93
N SER A 408 -21.84 -30.90 -3.35
CA SER A 408 -21.10 -30.13 -2.35
C SER A 408 -21.08 -30.89 -1.03
N LEU A 409 -19.91 -31.43 -0.67
CA LEU A 409 -19.62 -31.88 0.68
C LEU A 409 -19.65 -30.68 1.64
N GLU A 410 -20.39 -30.89 2.72
CA GLU A 410 -20.80 -29.94 3.75
C GLU A 410 -19.62 -29.25 4.46
N PHE A 411 -19.93 -28.11 5.07
CA PHE A 411 -19.07 -27.21 5.87
C PHE A 411 -18.06 -26.30 5.17
N TYR A 412 -17.28 -26.76 4.19
CA TYR A 412 -16.19 -25.92 3.66
C TYR A 412 -16.60 -25.01 2.51
N GLU A 413 -17.51 -25.41 1.61
CA GLU A 413 -17.95 -24.54 0.50
C GLU A 413 -19.06 -23.56 0.89
N LEU A 414 -19.94 -23.95 1.83
CA LEU A 414 -21.08 -23.13 2.27
C LEU A 414 -20.67 -21.88 3.08
N ASN A 415 -19.50 -21.91 3.73
CA ASN A 415 -19.01 -20.84 4.61
C ASN A 415 -17.84 -20.06 4.00
N ARG A 416 -17.82 -19.84 2.67
CA ARG A 416 -16.76 -19.08 1.98
C ARG A 416 -17.31 -17.81 1.38
N ILE A 417 -16.56 -16.72 1.52
CA ILE A 417 -16.79 -15.49 0.76
C ILE A 417 -16.00 -15.51 -0.54
N SER A 418 -16.48 -14.77 -1.53
CA SER A 418 -15.75 -14.58 -2.78
C SER A 418 -14.43 -13.85 -2.54
N PHE A 419 -13.45 -14.05 -3.41
CA PHE A 419 -12.16 -13.38 -3.31
C PHE A 419 -12.27 -11.85 -3.41
N GLU A 420 -13.22 -11.35 -4.19
CA GLU A 420 -13.51 -9.92 -4.30
C GLU A 420 -14.11 -9.36 -3.02
N MET A 421 -15.04 -10.10 -2.41
CA MET A 421 -15.64 -9.77 -1.12
C MET A 421 -14.58 -9.71 -0.01
N LEU A 422 -13.67 -10.68 0.04
CA LEU A 422 -12.56 -10.69 1.00
C LEU A 422 -11.66 -9.43 0.83
N LYS A 423 -11.37 -9.04 -0.41
CA LYS A 423 -10.60 -7.81 -0.70
C LYS A 423 -11.34 -6.55 -0.24
N LYS A 424 -12.64 -6.43 -0.53
CA LYS A 424 -13.49 -5.33 -0.05
C LYS A 424 -13.44 -5.26 1.48
N TYR A 425 -13.62 -6.40 2.15
CA TYR A 425 -13.63 -6.49 3.60
C TYR A 425 -12.29 -6.11 4.24
N LEU A 426 -11.17 -6.60 3.72
CA LEU A 426 -9.84 -6.24 4.19
C LEU A 426 -9.59 -4.73 4.13
N TYR A 427 -10.01 -4.08 3.03
CA TYR A 427 -9.87 -2.64 2.84
C TYR A 427 -10.79 -1.83 3.78
N PHE A 428 -12.03 -2.31 3.96
CA PHE A 428 -13.00 -1.69 4.86
C PHE A 428 -12.52 -1.76 6.31
N ALA A 429 -12.13 -2.96 6.76
CA ALA A 429 -11.65 -3.19 8.12
C ALA A 429 -10.38 -2.39 8.44
N SER A 430 -9.43 -2.30 7.50
CA SER A 430 -8.21 -1.52 7.71
C SER A 430 -8.48 -0.03 7.98
N SER A 431 -9.55 0.52 7.41
CA SER A 431 -9.85 1.95 7.46
C SER A 431 -10.79 2.33 8.60
N HIS A 432 -11.74 1.44 8.95
CA HIS A 432 -12.86 1.75 9.85
C HIS A 432 -12.75 1.12 11.24
N SER A 433 -12.00 0.05 11.43
CA SER A 433 -11.89 -0.61 12.74
C SER A 433 -10.57 -0.32 13.44
N ASN A 434 -10.66 0.12 14.69
CA ASN A 434 -9.54 0.30 15.62
C ASN A 434 -10.03 -0.09 17.03
N PRO A 435 -10.14 -1.40 17.33
CA PRO A 435 -10.65 -1.88 18.60
C PRO A 435 -9.76 -1.48 19.79
N ILE A 436 -10.37 -1.23 20.94
CA ILE A 436 -9.67 -0.89 22.19
C ILE A 436 -9.77 -2.08 23.16
N PHE A 437 -8.71 -2.36 23.93
CA PHE A 437 -8.76 -3.41 24.93
C PHE A 437 -9.75 -3.11 26.06
N SER A 438 -10.54 -4.12 26.44
CA SER A 438 -11.29 -4.11 27.70
C SER A 438 -10.40 -4.43 28.89
N GLU A 439 -10.79 -3.98 30.10
CA GLU A 439 -10.05 -4.27 31.33
C GLU A 439 -9.92 -5.78 31.59
N ASN A 440 -11.00 -6.54 31.37
CA ASN A 440 -10.99 -8.00 31.49
C ASN A 440 -9.99 -8.65 30.51
N ALA A 441 -9.92 -8.15 29.26
CA ALA A 441 -8.96 -8.64 28.28
C ALA A 441 -7.51 -8.40 28.73
N PHE A 442 -7.21 -7.25 29.32
CA PHE A 442 -5.88 -6.95 29.88
C PHE A 442 -5.50 -7.91 31.01
N GLN A 443 -6.43 -8.22 31.92
CA GLN A 443 -6.17 -9.17 33.01
C GLN A 443 -5.86 -10.58 32.46
N VAL A 444 -6.65 -11.05 31.50
CA VAL A 444 -6.42 -12.35 30.83
C VAL A 444 -5.07 -12.36 30.11
N LEU A 445 -4.74 -11.29 29.40
CA LEU A 445 -3.47 -11.15 28.68
C LEU A 445 -2.26 -11.19 29.63
N ARG A 446 -2.35 -10.47 30.76
CA ARG A 446 -1.33 -10.49 31.82
C ARG A 446 -1.14 -11.90 32.37
N ASN A 447 -2.23 -12.57 32.73
CA ASN A 447 -2.20 -13.91 33.31
C ASN A 447 -1.64 -14.94 32.31
N ALA A 448 -2.04 -14.85 31.04
CA ALA A 448 -1.54 -15.72 29.98
C ALA A 448 -0.02 -15.55 29.77
N TYR A 449 0.48 -14.32 29.74
CA TYR A 449 1.92 -14.06 29.63
C TYR A 449 2.71 -14.61 30.81
N LEU A 450 2.24 -14.37 32.04
CA LEU A 450 2.88 -14.91 33.24
C LEU A 450 2.91 -16.44 33.23
N PHE A 451 1.78 -17.08 32.87
CA PHE A 451 1.68 -18.52 32.74
C PHE A 451 2.68 -19.09 31.72
N MET A 452 2.78 -18.46 30.54
CA MET A 452 3.78 -18.86 29.54
C MET A 452 5.20 -18.76 30.10
N ARG A 453 5.54 -17.66 30.78
CA ARG A 453 6.87 -17.41 31.33
C ARG A 453 7.24 -18.39 32.45
N ILE A 454 6.29 -18.77 33.30
CA ILE A 454 6.49 -19.78 34.36
C ILE A 454 6.68 -21.17 33.74
N ASN A 455 5.83 -21.56 32.78
CA ASN A 455 5.96 -22.86 32.12
C ASN A 455 7.29 -23.00 31.38
N PHE A 456 7.74 -21.92 30.75
CA PHE A 456 9.04 -21.89 30.10
C PHE A 456 10.21 -22.11 31.09
N LYS A 457 10.16 -21.54 32.31
CA LYS A 457 11.14 -21.83 33.36
C LYS A 457 11.12 -23.32 33.76
N LYS A 458 9.94 -23.87 34.04
CA LYS A 458 9.77 -25.30 34.38
C LYS A 458 10.27 -26.25 33.29
N GLN A 459 10.10 -25.88 32.02
CA GLN A 459 10.53 -26.69 30.88
C GLN A 459 12.03 -26.58 30.60
N LYS A 460 12.67 -25.43 30.92
CA LYS A 460 14.12 -25.27 30.92
C LYS A 460 14.79 -26.19 31.94
N GLU A 461 14.28 -26.24 33.17
CA GLU A 461 14.80 -27.11 34.24
C GLU A 461 14.70 -28.60 33.87
N LYS A 462 13.68 -28.98 33.07
CA LYS A 462 13.52 -30.35 32.57
C LYS A 462 14.38 -30.68 31.33
N ASN A 463 15.30 -29.81 30.91
CA ASN A 463 16.16 -29.96 29.72
C ASN A 463 15.43 -30.33 28.41
N LYS A 464 14.12 -30.10 28.33
CA LYS A 464 13.28 -30.57 27.22
C LYS A 464 13.08 -29.55 26.10
N ILE A 465 13.59 -28.32 26.25
CA ILE A 465 13.19 -27.23 25.34
C ILE A 465 14.35 -26.36 24.82
N PHE A 466 14.40 -26.28 23.49
CA PHE A 466 15.33 -25.50 22.66
C PHE A 466 14.84 -24.06 22.33
N LEU A 467 13.93 -23.51 23.14
CA LEU A 467 13.24 -22.26 22.81
C LEU A 467 13.88 -21.02 23.45
N SER A 468 13.71 -19.88 22.78
CA SER A 468 14.18 -18.56 23.22
C SER A 468 13.46 -18.11 24.49
N PRO A 469 14.12 -17.40 25.43
CA PRO A 469 13.44 -16.84 26.58
C PRO A 469 12.21 -16.01 26.21
N ILE A 470 11.14 -16.19 26.97
CA ILE A 470 9.92 -15.38 26.85
C ILE A 470 10.23 -13.96 27.32
N SER A 471 10.49 -13.09 26.34
CA SER A 471 10.79 -11.67 26.55
C SER A 471 9.53 -10.83 26.48
N ILE A 472 9.66 -9.53 26.79
CA ILE A 472 8.59 -8.53 26.62
C ILE A 472 8.11 -8.50 25.16
N TYR A 473 8.99 -8.83 24.20
CA TYR A 473 8.62 -8.94 22.79
C TYR A 473 7.44 -9.88 22.53
N GLN A 474 7.36 -11.00 23.26
CA GLN A 474 6.26 -11.95 23.08
C GLN A 474 4.94 -11.42 23.63
N LEU A 475 4.98 -10.58 24.67
CA LEU A 475 3.81 -9.85 25.17
C LEU A 475 3.31 -8.86 24.11
N GLU A 476 4.23 -8.12 23.48
CA GLU A 476 3.90 -7.22 22.36
C GLU A 476 3.26 -7.99 21.20
N SER A 477 3.83 -9.13 20.81
CA SER A 477 3.24 -9.99 19.78
C SER A 477 1.81 -10.40 20.12
N LEU A 478 1.53 -10.80 21.37
CA LEU A 478 0.19 -11.17 21.83
C LEU A 478 -0.80 -10.00 21.74
N ILE A 479 -0.37 -8.79 22.12
CA ILE A 479 -1.18 -7.57 22.00
C ILE A 479 -1.53 -7.33 20.53
N LEU A 480 -0.53 -7.31 19.64
CA LEU A 480 -0.73 -7.04 18.22
C LEU A 480 -1.63 -8.09 17.53
N VAL A 481 -1.46 -9.38 17.89
CA VAL A 481 -2.32 -10.45 17.38
C VAL A 481 -3.75 -10.28 17.88
N SER A 482 -3.95 -9.93 19.15
CA SER A 482 -5.28 -9.69 19.72
C SER A 482 -5.98 -8.48 19.08
N GLU A 483 -5.24 -7.39 18.83
CA GLU A 483 -5.74 -6.23 18.08
C GLU A 483 -6.20 -6.61 16.68
N SER A 484 -5.37 -7.37 15.97
CA SER A 484 -5.69 -7.83 14.61
C SER A 484 -6.91 -8.73 14.57
N LEU A 485 -7.10 -9.60 15.58
CA LEU A 485 -8.31 -10.43 15.71
C LEU A 485 -9.56 -9.59 15.99
N GLY A 486 -9.47 -8.59 16.88
CA GLY A 486 -10.56 -7.65 17.13
C GLY A 486 -10.92 -6.85 15.87
N LYS A 487 -9.89 -6.42 15.12
CA LYS A 487 -10.01 -5.70 13.85
C LYS A 487 -10.68 -6.56 12.78
N MET A 488 -10.31 -7.84 12.72
CA MET A 488 -10.91 -8.82 11.82
C MET A 488 -12.40 -9.05 12.09
N LYS A 489 -12.84 -8.96 13.36
CA LYS A 489 -14.25 -9.06 13.75
C LYS A 489 -15.00 -7.73 13.69
N MET A 490 -14.35 -6.62 13.31
CA MET A 490 -14.90 -5.26 13.37
C MET A 490 -15.43 -4.90 14.77
N ALA A 491 -14.81 -5.43 15.83
CA ALA A 491 -15.21 -5.15 17.19
C ALA A 491 -14.83 -3.73 17.60
N GLU A 492 -15.62 -3.11 18.48
CA GLU A 492 -15.25 -1.85 19.14
C GLU A 492 -14.28 -2.09 20.30
N LYS A 493 -14.48 -3.19 21.04
CA LYS A 493 -13.65 -3.59 22.18
C LYS A 493 -13.14 -5.02 22.02
N ILE A 494 -11.88 -5.22 22.38
CA ILE A 494 -11.24 -6.55 22.44
C ILE A 494 -11.65 -7.20 23.76
N THR A 495 -12.24 -8.38 23.68
CA THR A 495 -12.71 -9.18 24.82
C THR A 495 -11.70 -10.28 25.16
N SER A 496 -11.96 -11.01 26.24
CA SER A 496 -11.15 -12.17 26.64
C SER A 496 -11.11 -13.26 25.58
N LEU A 497 -12.14 -13.39 24.73
CA LEU A 497 -12.20 -14.41 23.68
C LEU A 497 -11.12 -14.19 22.61
N GLU A 498 -10.92 -12.96 22.15
CA GLU A 498 -9.86 -12.66 21.18
C GLU A 498 -8.47 -12.90 21.77
N VAL A 499 -8.28 -12.59 23.05
CA VAL A 499 -6.99 -12.82 23.75
C VAL A 499 -6.71 -14.31 23.88
N LEU A 500 -7.71 -15.13 24.26
CA LEU A 500 -7.56 -16.58 24.35
C LEU A 500 -7.25 -17.20 22.98
N GLU A 501 -7.86 -16.68 21.91
CA GLU A 501 -7.60 -17.10 20.55
C GLU A 501 -6.18 -16.71 20.09
N ALA A 502 -5.72 -15.50 20.42
CA ALA A 502 -4.35 -15.07 20.19
C ALA A 502 -3.34 -15.97 20.93
N VAL A 503 -3.63 -16.32 22.19
CA VAL A 503 -2.84 -17.25 22.99
C VAL A 503 -2.81 -18.64 22.35
N ASN A 504 -3.92 -19.15 21.83
CA ASN A 504 -3.99 -20.43 21.14
C ASN A 504 -3.12 -20.44 19.87
N LEU A 505 -3.19 -19.38 19.07
CA LEU A 505 -2.30 -19.21 17.90
C LEU A 505 -0.83 -19.14 18.32
N PHE A 506 -0.54 -18.45 19.43
CA PHE A 506 0.82 -18.29 19.95
C PHE A 506 1.39 -19.55 20.61
N GLN A 507 0.59 -20.37 21.30
CA GLN A 507 1.09 -21.60 21.94
C GLN A 507 1.47 -22.67 20.92
N LYS A 508 0.75 -22.71 19.78
CA LYS A 508 1.07 -23.63 18.67
C LYS A 508 2.34 -23.26 17.91
N ARG A 509 2.93 -22.10 18.22
CA ARG A 509 4.33 -21.74 17.93
C ARG A 509 5.32 -22.76 18.49
N PHE A 510 5.01 -23.37 19.64
CA PHE A 510 5.94 -24.15 20.45
C PHE A 510 5.72 -25.67 20.41
N SER A 511 4.69 -26.15 19.70
CA SER A 511 4.51 -27.58 19.44
C SER A 511 5.48 -28.05 18.35
N ILE A 512 6.78 -28.06 18.69
CA ILE A 512 7.88 -28.62 17.89
C ILE A 512 8.04 -30.10 18.26
#